data_AF-A0A3M1FI06-F1
#
_entry.id   AF-A0A3M1FI06-F1
#
_cell.length_a   1.000
_cell.length_b   1.000
_cell.length_c   1.000
_cell.angle_alpha   90.00
_cell.angle_beta   90.00
_cell.angle_gamma   90.00
#
_symmetry.space_group_name_H-M   'P 1'
#
loop_
_entity.id
_entity.type
_entity.pdbx_description
1 polymer ?
#
loop_
_entity_poly.entity_id
_entity_poly.type
_entity_poly.pdbx_seq_one_letter_code
_entity_poly.pdbx_strand_id
1 'polypeptide(L)'
;MDKKLLLLLSFFAVLYCIFSTPWVYRGLPYIYQEDEGHHLNRTLEMVKYGNWNPKYFRKPSLHFYLRVPVSSLAYLWLARKGEIKKVSQIRTRDPWGLAKYNYSVNREAFIVFNRWFGVFLAVLILFMTGWLFKEIEIKGLSFLAGLALFVTSVPLIKYSATVGADIVMAFFCIAAAVSTFSFFKNPTLLKASMLGALAGLSASSKYNGALILVLPILAVLLSRRRDKLLLWFLILFFSALFFILGSPFILVEYPKFLNDLGYEFWHYGKAGHIGHEASPGLSQAFFYLSWLKKEGGIIVFILALWGILSS
;
A
#
# COMPACT_ATOMS: atom_id res chain seq x y z
N MET A 1 14.90 17.50 10.25
CA MET A 1 14.42 18.13 9.00
C MET A 1 14.42 19.63 9.20
N ASP A 2 14.86 20.44 8.21
CA ASP A 2 14.80 21.91 8.34
C ASP A 2 13.32 22.36 8.40
N LYS A 3 13.01 23.37 9.21
CA LYS A 3 11.68 23.97 9.36
C LYS A 3 11.07 24.36 8.02
N LYS A 4 11.88 24.91 7.09
CA LYS A 4 11.39 25.30 5.75
C LYS A 4 10.87 24.09 4.97
N LEU A 5 11.61 22.97 4.99
CA LEU A 5 11.19 21.74 4.31
C LEU A 5 9.93 21.14 4.97
N LEU A 6 9.85 21.16 6.31
CA LEU A 6 8.65 20.70 7.01
C LEU A 6 7.41 21.51 6.61
N LEU A 7 7.51 22.84 6.58
CA LEU A 7 6.40 23.70 6.15
C LEU A 7 5.97 23.42 4.71
N LEU A 8 6.94 23.23 3.80
CA LEU A 8 6.67 22.92 2.40
C LEU A 8 5.95 21.58 2.24
N LEU A 9 6.42 20.52 2.92
CA LEU A 9 5.77 19.21 2.86
C LEU A 9 4.38 19.23 3.50
N SER A 10 4.20 19.98 4.59
CA SER A 10 2.89 20.19 5.20
C SER A 10 1.92 20.90 4.25
N PHE A 11 2.39 21.91 3.50
CA PHE A 11 1.58 22.57 2.47
C PHE A 11 1.11 21.58 1.40
N PHE A 12 2.02 20.78 0.83
CA PHE A 12 1.67 19.76 -0.16
C PHE A 12 0.78 18.64 0.42
N ALA A 13 0.96 18.28 1.70
CA ALA A 13 0.09 17.32 2.37
C ALA A 13 -1.35 17.83 2.50
N VAL A 14 -1.52 19.12 2.85
CA VAL A 14 -2.85 19.76 2.88
C VAL A 14 -3.48 19.75 1.49
N LEU A 15 -2.74 20.13 0.45
CA LEU A 15 -3.22 20.05 -0.93
C LEU A 15 -3.64 18.63 -1.33
N TYR A 16 -2.84 17.63 -0.95
CA TYR A 16 -3.16 16.22 -1.22
C TYR A 16 -4.46 15.78 -0.54
N CYS A 17 -4.65 16.16 0.72
CA CYS A 17 -5.89 15.90 1.44
C CYS A 17 -7.10 16.59 0.78
N ILE A 18 -6.93 17.84 0.31
CA ILE A 18 -7.99 18.56 -0.42
C ILE A 18 -8.36 17.80 -1.70
N PHE A 19 -7.38 17.40 -2.52
CA PHE A 19 -7.66 16.65 -3.75
C PHE A 19 -8.20 15.23 -3.51
N SER A 20 -7.83 14.61 -2.38
CA SER A 20 -8.34 13.28 -2.02
C SER A 20 -9.74 13.30 -1.42
N THR A 21 -10.18 14.43 -0.84
CA THR A 21 -11.48 14.56 -0.17
C THR A 21 -12.65 14.12 -1.05
N PRO A 22 -12.82 14.62 -2.31
CA PRO A 22 -13.91 14.17 -3.17
C PRO A 22 -13.90 12.66 -3.42
N TRP A 23 -12.72 12.03 -3.49
CA TRP A 23 -12.58 10.60 -3.70
C TRP A 23 -12.92 9.79 -2.45
N VAL A 24 -12.60 10.29 -1.26
CA VAL A 24 -12.99 9.66 0.01
C VAL A 24 -14.51 9.52 0.12
N TYR A 25 -15.26 10.55 -0.28
CA TYR A 25 -16.73 10.56 -0.21
C TYR A 25 -17.41 10.02 -1.48
N ARG A 26 -16.65 9.65 -2.51
CA ARG A 26 -17.21 9.23 -3.79
C ARG A 26 -18.04 7.96 -3.65
N GLY A 27 -19.29 8.03 -4.11
CA GLY A 27 -20.17 6.88 -4.27
C GLY A 27 -20.88 6.38 -3.02
N LEU A 28 -20.68 7.06 -1.89
CA LEU A 28 -21.39 6.72 -0.66
C LEU A 28 -22.93 6.78 -0.84
N PRO A 29 -23.68 5.90 -0.17
CA PRO A 29 -23.22 4.84 0.76
C PRO A 29 -22.76 3.55 0.08
N TYR A 30 -22.72 3.50 -1.25
CA TYR A 30 -22.39 2.31 -2.01
C TYR A 30 -20.89 2.18 -2.28
N ILE A 31 -20.44 0.93 -2.45
CA ILE A 31 -19.08 0.62 -2.85
C ILE A 31 -19.13 0.13 -4.30
N TYR A 32 -18.52 0.87 -5.22
CA TYR A 32 -18.52 0.51 -6.65
C TYR A 32 -17.34 -0.39 -7.04
N GLN A 33 -16.28 -0.42 -6.24
CA GLN A 33 -15.12 -1.25 -6.51
C GLN A 33 -15.23 -2.57 -5.75
N GLU A 34 -15.23 -3.68 -6.49
CA GLU A 34 -15.36 -5.02 -5.92
C GLU A 34 -14.32 -5.32 -4.83
N ASP A 35 -13.05 -5.06 -5.12
CA ASP A 35 -11.96 -5.28 -4.15
C ASP A 35 -12.15 -4.46 -2.86
N GLU A 36 -12.67 -3.23 -2.98
CA GLU A 36 -12.90 -2.37 -1.83
C GLU A 36 -13.95 -2.96 -0.88
N GLY A 37 -15.06 -3.44 -1.43
CA GLY A 37 -16.11 -4.11 -0.66
C GLY A 37 -15.59 -5.39 -0.03
N HIS A 38 -14.88 -6.22 -0.80
CA HIS A 38 -14.29 -7.45 -0.28
C HIS A 38 -13.34 -7.21 0.88
N HIS A 39 -12.51 -6.18 0.82
CA HIS A 39 -11.54 -5.89 1.86
C HIS A 39 -12.18 -5.29 3.12
N LEU A 40 -13.08 -4.33 2.94
CA LEU A 40 -13.77 -3.69 4.05
C LEU A 40 -14.63 -4.69 4.82
N ASN A 41 -15.39 -5.53 4.11
CA ASN A 41 -16.31 -6.46 4.78
C ASN A 41 -15.59 -7.53 5.60
N ARG A 42 -14.45 -8.04 5.13
CA ARG A 42 -13.61 -8.96 5.92
C ARG A 42 -13.09 -8.28 7.18
N THR A 43 -12.59 -7.04 7.05
CA THR A 43 -12.15 -6.24 8.20
C THR A 43 -13.28 -6.04 9.22
N LEU A 44 -14.48 -5.71 8.75
CA LEU A 44 -15.65 -5.51 9.62
C LEU A 44 -16.14 -6.82 10.24
N GLU A 45 -16.04 -7.96 9.56
CA GLU A 45 -16.31 -9.28 10.14
C GLU A 45 -15.33 -9.61 11.27
N MET A 46 -14.05 -9.27 11.12
CA MET A 46 -13.05 -9.43 12.19
C MET A 46 -13.42 -8.59 13.42
N VAL A 47 -13.86 -7.34 13.23
CA VAL A 47 -14.36 -6.48 14.32
C VAL A 47 -15.63 -7.05 14.97
N LYS A 48 -16.58 -7.54 14.18
CA LYS A 48 -17.87 -8.05 14.66
C LYS A 48 -17.73 -9.30 15.51
N TYR A 49 -16.88 -10.23 15.08
CA TYR A 49 -16.77 -11.56 15.68
C TYR A 49 -15.56 -11.72 16.59
N GLY A 50 -14.64 -10.74 16.63
CA GLY A 50 -13.38 -10.86 17.37
C GLY A 50 -12.44 -11.94 16.80
N ASN A 51 -12.72 -12.45 15.59
CA ASN A 51 -11.90 -13.44 14.93
C ASN A 51 -10.88 -12.74 14.01
N TRP A 52 -9.61 -12.83 14.35
CA TRP A 52 -8.52 -12.20 13.61
C TRP A 52 -8.08 -12.98 12.37
N ASN A 53 -8.62 -14.18 12.11
CA ASN A 53 -8.30 -14.90 10.88
C ASN A 53 -9.14 -14.38 9.70
N PRO A 54 -8.54 -13.79 8.64
CA PRO A 54 -9.31 -13.26 7.52
C PRO A 54 -9.95 -14.36 6.65
N LYS A 55 -9.53 -15.62 6.81
CA LYS A 55 -9.97 -16.78 6.01
C LYS A 55 -9.93 -16.51 4.50
N TYR A 56 -8.99 -15.70 4.07
CA TYR A 56 -8.80 -15.25 2.70
C TYR A 56 -7.33 -14.92 2.53
N PHE A 57 -6.61 -15.76 1.79
CA PHE A 57 -5.17 -15.66 1.60
C PHE A 57 -4.77 -15.41 0.14
N ARG A 58 -5.74 -15.07 -0.73
CA ARG A 58 -5.45 -14.53 -2.07
C ARG A 58 -4.71 -13.19 -1.97
N LYS A 59 -4.88 -12.50 -0.85
CA LYS A 59 -3.99 -11.43 -0.40
C LYS A 59 -3.47 -11.78 1.00
N PRO A 60 -2.25 -11.35 1.35
CA PRO A 60 -1.74 -11.34 2.71
C PRO A 60 -2.65 -10.59 3.69
N SER A 61 -2.38 -10.70 5.01
CA SER A 61 -3.32 -10.26 6.05
C SER A 61 -3.05 -8.88 6.66
N LEU A 62 -1.86 -8.28 6.47
CA LEU A 62 -1.45 -7.10 7.23
C LEU A 62 -2.38 -5.90 7.00
N HIS A 63 -2.85 -5.70 5.76
CA HIS A 63 -3.72 -4.56 5.45
C HIS A 63 -5.10 -4.67 6.13
N PHE A 64 -5.56 -5.89 6.45
CA PHE A 64 -6.74 -6.10 7.29
C PHE A 64 -6.46 -5.71 8.74
N TYR A 65 -5.34 -6.18 9.31
CA TYR A 65 -4.99 -5.88 10.71
C TYR A 65 -4.82 -4.39 10.98
N LEU A 66 -4.21 -3.67 10.05
CA LEU A 66 -4.07 -2.21 10.18
C LEU A 66 -5.42 -1.47 10.11
N ARG A 67 -6.45 -2.09 9.53
CA ARG A 67 -7.80 -1.51 9.38
C ARG A 67 -8.79 -1.93 10.45
N VAL A 68 -8.52 -2.99 11.21
CA VAL A 68 -9.30 -3.35 12.41
C VAL A 68 -9.39 -2.19 13.41
N PRO A 69 -8.29 -1.53 13.84
CA PRO A 69 -8.39 -0.39 14.74
C PRO A 69 -9.11 0.80 14.10
N VAL A 70 -8.90 1.05 12.80
CA VAL A 70 -9.59 2.14 12.07
C VAL A 70 -11.11 1.91 12.04
N SER A 71 -11.52 0.69 11.76
CA SER A 71 -12.94 0.28 11.77
C SER A 71 -13.53 0.31 13.19
N SER A 72 -12.73 -0.02 14.20
CA SER A 72 -13.13 0.08 15.60
C SER A 72 -13.33 1.54 16.02
N LEU A 73 -12.49 2.46 15.56
CA LEU A 73 -12.68 3.91 15.76
C LEU A 73 -13.95 4.43 15.07
N ALA A 74 -14.23 3.96 13.85
CA ALA A 74 -15.49 4.28 13.18
C ALA A 74 -16.71 3.77 13.96
N TYR A 75 -16.63 2.57 14.53
CA TYR A 75 -17.67 2.04 15.43
C TYR A 75 -17.87 2.94 16.67
N LEU A 76 -16.79 3.30 17.36
CA LEU A 76 -16.84 4.16 18.55
C LEU A 76 -17.40 5.56 18.22
N TRP A 77 -17.06 6.10 17.05
CA TRP A 77 -17.59 7.37 16.56
C TRP A 77 -19.12 7.31 16.34
N LEU A 78 -19.61 6.25 15.69
CA LEU A 78 -21.03 6.03 15.48
C LEU A 78 -21.77 5.76 16.81
N ALA A 79 -21.13 5.04 17.73
CA ALA A 79 -21.68 4.79 19.06
C ALA A 79 -21.83 6.08 19.88
N ARG A 80 -20.83 6.96 19.83
CA ARG A 80 -20.89 8.30 20.43
C ARG A 80 -22.06 9.13 19.88
N LYS A 81 -22.39 8.98 18.59
CA LYS A 81 -23.54 9.65 17.95
C LYS A 81 -24.89 8.98 18.24
N GLY A 82 -24.90 7.83 18.93
CA GLY A 82 -26.12 7.06 19.17
C GLY A 82 -26.65 6.29 17.96
N GLU A 83 -25.89 6.22 16.85
CA GLU A 83 -26.33 5.59 15.60
C GLU A 83 -26.25 4.05 15.64
N ILE A 84 -25.37 3.52 16.50
CA ILE A 84 -25.21 2.09 16.80
C ILE A 84 -24.85 1.91 18.29
N LYS A 85 -25.27 0.81 18.90
CA LYS A 85 -24.98 0.46 20.31
C LYS A 85 -24.13 -0.80 20.45
N LYS A 86 -24.17 -1.69 19.45
CA LYS A 86 -23.48 -2.99 19.47
C LYS A 86 -22.80 -3.25 18.14
N VAL A 87 -21.62 -3.89 18.16
CA VAL A 87 -20.89 -4.28 16.94
C VAL A 87 -21.72 -5.20 16.03
N SER A 88 -22.64 -5.98 16.59
CA SER A 88 -23.55 -6.84 15.83
C SER A 88 -24.51 -6.08 14.90
N GLN A 89 -24.69 -4.78 15.10
CA GLN A 89 -25.52 -3.92 14.24
C GLN A 89 -24.79 -3.47 12.97
N ILE A 90 -23.49 -3.74 12.84
CA ILE A 90 -22.73 -3.51 11.60
C ILE A 90 -23.21 -4.51 10.56
N ARG A 91 -23.79 -4.01 9.47
CA ARG A 91 -24.23 -4.81 8.33
C ARG A 91 -23.30 -4.54 7.15
N THR A 92 -22.65 -5.60 6.70
CA THR A 92 -21.68 -5.64 5.59
C THR A 92 -22.27 -6.26 4.33
N ARG A 93 -23.54 -6.67 4.39
CA ARG A 93 -24.24 -7.37 3.31
C ARG A 93 -25.66 -6.82 3.23
N ASP A 94 -26.09 -6.49 2.02
CA ASP A 94 -27.49 -6.23 1.74
C ASP A 94 -28.27 -7.56 1.75
N PRO A 95 -29.34 -7.71 2.54
CA PRO A 95 -30.20 -8.89 2.49
C PRO A 95 -30.82 -9.15 1.09
N TRP A 96 -30.87 -8.15 0.21
CA TRP A 96 -31.51 -8.24 -1.11
C TRP A 96 -30.54 -8.21 -2.31
N GLY A 97 -29.22 -8.24 -2.06
CA GLY A 97 -28.21 -8.07 -3.11
C GLY A 97 -28.22 -9.19 -4.16
N LEU A 98 -28.42 -8.81 -5.44
CA LEU A 98 -28.20 -9.66 -6.60
C LEU A 98 -26.82 -10.34 -6.50
N ALA A 99 -26.82 -11.67 -6.44
CA ALA A 99 -25.64 -12.55 -6.45
C ALA A 99 -24.73 -12.63 -5.19
N LYS A 100 -25.23 -12.33 -3.98
CA LYS A 100 -24.46 -12.44 -2.70
C LYS A 100 -23.26 -11.49 -2.58
N TYR A 101 -23.16 -10.47 -3.42
CA TYR A 101 -22.03 -9.53 -3.40
C TYR A 101 -22.22 -8.42 -2.36
N ASN A 102 -21.14 -8.13 -1.64
CA ASN A 102 -21.13 -7.25 -0.46
C ASN A 102 -20.74 -5.80 -0.83
N TYR A 103 -21.58 -5.11 -1.60
CA TYR A 103 -21.31 -3.74 -2.08
C TYR A 103 -21.83 -2.61 -1.18
N SER A 104 -22.31 -2.92 0.02
CA SER A 104 -22.85 -1.93 0.93
C SER A 104 -22.45 -2.18 2.37
N VAL A 105 -22.25 -1.07 3.09
CA VAL A 105 -22.16 -1.06 4.55
C VAL A 105 -23.27 -0.15 5.03
N ASN A 106 -24.02 -0.57 6.06
CA ASN A 106 -25.17 0.22 6.54
C ASN A 106 -24.81 1.58 7.15
N ARG A 107 -23.52 1.90 7.29
CA ARG A 107 -23.00 3.15 7.84
C ARG A 107 -21.77 3.60 7.05
N GLU A 108 -21.85 4.78 6.47
CA GLU A 108 -20.80 5.37 5.62
C GLU A 108 -19.49 5.62 6.37
N ALA A 109 -19.55 5.86 7.68
CA ALA A 109 -18.36 6.14 8.50
C ALA A 109 -17.30 5.04 8.41
N PHE A 110 -17.70 3.76 8.25
CA PHE A 110 -16.73 2.67 8.07
C PHE A 110 -15.94 2.81 6.77
N ILE A 111 -16.59 3.23 5.68
CA ILE A 111 -15.93 3.48 4.39
C ILE A 111 -15.02 4.71 4.53
N VAL A 112 -15.57 5.82 5.03
CA VAL A 112 -14.87 7.11 5.14
C VAL A 112 -13.61 7.00 6.00
N PHE A 113 -13.67 6.38 7.18
CA PHE A 113 -12.49 6.22 8.06
C PHE A 113 -11.40 5.37 7.39
N ASN A 114 -11.78 4.28 6.72
CA ASN A 114 -10.81 3.40 6.06
C ASN A 114 -10.20 4.01 4.80
N ARG A 115 -10.94 4.84 4.05
CA ARG A 115 -10.39 5.63 2.94
C ARG A 115 -9.46 6.73 3.43
N TRP A 116 -9.82 7.45 4.50
CA TRP A 116 -8.93 8.43 5.13
C TRP A 116 -7.64 7.80 5.69
N PHE A 117 -7.70 6.56 6.18
CA PHE A 117 -6.49 5.82 6.56
C PHE A 117 -5.54 5.62 5.36
N GLY A 118 -6.05 5.29 4.18
CA GLY A 118 -5.23 5.21 2.97
C GLY A 118 -4.64 6.57 2.56
N VAL A 119 -5.43 7.65 2.62
CA VAL A 119 -4.94 9.02 2.37
C VAL A 119 -3.86 9.41 3.37
N PHE A 120 -4.01 9.06 4.65
CA PHE A 120 -2.99 9.28 5.68
C PHE A 120 -1.67 8.56 5.34
N LEU A 121 -1.73 7.31 4.90
CA LEU A 121 -0.53 6.58 4.43
C LEU A 121 0.11 7.27 3.21
N ALA A 122 -0.68 7.78 2.27
CA ALA A 122 -0.17 8.53 1.13
C ALA A 122 0.53 9.84 1.55
N VAL A 123 0.02 10.54 2.58
CA VAL A 123 0.71 11.69 3.16
C VAL A 123 2.05 11.27 3.78
N LEU A 124 2.11 10.16 4.51
CA LEU A 124 3.41 9.67 5.02
C LEU A 124 4.39 9.34 3.88
N ILE A 125 3.91 8.75 2.79
CA ILE A 125 4.71 8.51 1.58
C ILE A 125 5.24 9.84 1.00
N LEU A 126 4.42 10.90 0.95
CA LEU A 126 4.85 12.24 0.51
C LEU A 126 6.02 12.76 1.37
N PHE A 127 5.90 12.65 2.69
CA PHE A 127 6.98 13.07 3.61
C PHE A 127 8.27 12.26 3.40
N MET A 128 8.15 10.95 3.22
CA MET A 128 9.31 10.08 2.96
C MET A 128 9.96 10.36 1.60
N THR A 129 9.15 10.62 0.57
CA THR A 129 9.63 11.00 -0.77
C THR A 129 10.35 12.35 -0.73
N GLY A 130 9.77 13.34 -0.03
CA GLY A 130 10.41 14.64 0.16
C GLY A 130 11.72 14.56 0.94
N TRP A 131 11.78 13.70 1.96
CA TRP A 131 13.03 13.44 2.66
C TRP A 131 14.07 12.76 1.75
N LEU A 132 13.64 11.76 0.97
CA LEU A 132 14.52 11.08 0.00
C LEU A 132 15.11 12.06 -1.00
N PHE A 133 14.29 12.90 -1.63
CA PHE A 133 14.75 13.91 -2.58
C PHE A 133 15.80 14.83 -1.99
N LYS A 134 15.65 15.23 -0.72
CA LYS A 134 16.68 15.99 -0.02
C LYS A 134 17.97 15.17 0.15
N GLU A 135 17.85 13.91 0.54
CA GLU A 135 18.98 13.00 0.80
C GLU A 135 19.81 12.68 -0.47
N ILE A 136 19.17 12.67 -1.65
CA ILE A 136 19.82 12.57 -2.97
C ILE A 136 20.13 13.93 -3.60
N GLU A 137 20.02 15.01 -2.82
CA GLU A 137 20.35 16.38 -3.21
C GLU A 137 19.57 16.95 -4.41
N ILE A 138 18.35 16.46 -4.68
CA ILE A 138 17.43 17.13 -5.60
C ILE A 138 17.02 18.47 -5.00
N LYS A 139 17.27 19.57 -5.73
CA LYS A 139 17.06 20.96 -5.28
C LYS A 139 16.20 21.75 -6.26
N GLY A 140 15.75 22.92 -5.80
CA GLY A 140 15.11 23.92 -6.64
C GLY A 140 13.81 23.45 -7.30
N LEU A 141 13.67 23.74 -8.59
CA LEU A 141 12.44 23.48 -9.33
C LEU A 141 12.15 21.98 -9.51
N SER A 142 13.17 21.13 -9.64
CA SER A 142 13.00 19.68 -9.77
C SER A 142 12.38 19.05 -8.51
N PHE A 143 12.76 19.56 -7.34
CA PHE A 143 12.16 19.15 -6.06
C PHE A 143 10.67 19.51 -6.02
N LEU A 144 10.34 20.76 -6.36
CA LEU A 144 8.95 21.24 -6.38
C LEU A 144 8.11 20.52 -7.44
N ALA A 145 8.66 20.27 -8.62
CA ALA A 145 8.00 19.54 -9.69
C ALA A 145 7.69 18.10 -9.25
N GLY A 146 8.64 17.41 -8.61
CA GLY A 146 8.41 16.06 -8.10
C GLY A 146 7.30 16.01 -7.03
N LEU A 147 7.26 16.97 -6.11
CA LEU A 147 6.17 17.07 -5.12
C LEU A 147 4.82 17.41 -5.77
N ALA A 148 4.80 18.33 -6.73
CA ALA A 148 3.59 18.70 -7.46
C ALA A 148 3.04 17.49 -8.22
N LEU A 149 3.89 16.74 -8.93
CA LEU A 149 3.52 15.52 -9.64
C LEU A 149 2.96 14.44 -8.70
N PHE A 150 3.52 14.31 -7.50
CA PHE A 150 2.97 13.41 -6.49
C PHE A 150 1.56 13.83 -6.08
N VAL A 151 1.38 15.12 -5.77
CA VAL A 151 0.12 15.63 -5.23
C VAL A 151 -1.00 15.69 -6.27
N THR A 152 -0.67 15.79 -7.56
CA THR A 152 -1.64 15.80 -8.66
C THR A 152 -1.83 14.42 -9.32
N SER A 153 -1.15 13.38 -8.82
CA SER A 153 -1.26 12.03 -9.38
C SER A 153 -2.66 11.44 -9.17
N VAL A 154 -3.46 11.44 -10.25
CA VAL A 154 -4.84 10.91 -10.24
C VAL A 154 -4.89 9.44 -9.79
N PRO A 155 -4.03 8.53 -10.28
CA PRO A 155 -4.03 7.15 -9.80
C PRO A 155 -3.75 7.06 -8.30
N LEU A 156 -2.76 7.80 -7.80
CA LEU A 156 -2.41 7.77 -6.39
C LEU A 156 -3.54 8.31 -5.51
N ILE A 157 -4.16 9.43 -5.89
CA ILE A 157 -5.32 10.00 -5.20
C ILE A 157 -6.48 8.99 -5.15
N LYS A 158 -6.82 8.38 -6.29
CA LYS A 158 -7.90 7.41 -6.38
C LYS A 158 -7.63 6.18 -5.51
N TYR A 159 -6.46 5.58 -5.63
CA TYR A 159 -6.13 4.32 -4.93
C TYR A 159 -5.83 4.53 -3.45
N SER A 160 -5.34 5.69 -3.02
CA SER A 160 -5.20 6.01 -1.59
C SER A 160 -6.56 6.22 -0.92
N ALA A 161 -7.54 6.76 -1.65
CA ALA A 161 -8.92 6.92 -1.21
C ALA A 161 -9.80 5.68 -1.48
N THR A 162 -9.19 4.51 -1.71
CA THR A 162 -9.90 3.22 -1.86
C THR A 162 -9.43 2.26 -0.77
N VAL A 163 -10.35 1.51 -0.14
CA VAL A 163 -9.98 0.48 0.85
C VAL A 163 -9.29 -0.71 0.17
N GLY A 164 -7.96 -0.65 0.03
CA GLY A 164 -7.16 -1.69 -0.60
C GLY A 164 -5.82 -1.97 0.07
N ALA A 165 -5.19 -3.05 -0.38
CA ALA A 165 -3.84 -3.45 0.07
C ALA A 165 -2.73 -2.59 -0.56
N ASP A 166 -2.97 -2.01 -1.73
CA ASP A 166 -1.96 -1.32 -2.54
C ASP A 166 -1.28 -0.16 -1.83
N ILE A 167 -2.05 0.71 -1.18
CA ILE A 167 -1.47 1.88 -0.49
C ILE A 167 -0.63 1.48 0.74
N VAL A 168 -0.99 0.37 1.40
CA VAL A 168 -0.22 -0.18 2.53
C VAL A 168 1.10 -0.76 2.02
N MET A 169 1.05 -1.55 0.94
CA MET A 169 2.24 -2.06 0.28
C MET A 169 3.15 -0.92 -0.19
N ALA A 170 2.59 0.10 -0.85
CA ALA A 170 3.34 1.27 -1.32
C ALA A 170 4.04 1.99 -0.16
N PHE A 171 3.36 2.18 0.96
CA PHE A 171 3.95 2.78 2.16
C PHE A 171 5.20 2.03 2.63
N PHE A 172 5.12 0.71 2.81
CA PHE A 172 6.26 -0.09 3.24
C PHE A 172 7.36 -0.18 2.17
N CYS A 173 7.00 -0.23 0.88
CA CYS A 173 7.96 -0.18 -0.22
C CYS A 173 8.78 1.12 -0.20
N ILE A 174 8.12 2.27 -0.07
CA ILE A 174 8.81 3.57 -0.04
C ILE A 174 9.64 3.68 1.24
N ALA A 175 9.11 3.26 2.40
CA ALA A 175 9.89 3.22 3.63
C ALA A 175 11.16 2.36 3.50
N ALA A 176 11.07 1.20 2.83
CA ALA A 176 12.22 0.33 2.56
C ALA A 176 13.21 0.97 1.59
N ALA A 177 12.76 1.58 0.49
CA ALA A 177 13.63 2.25 -0.47
C ALA A 177 14.40 3.42 0.18
N VAL A 178 13.68 4.23 0.96
CA VAL A 178 14.22 5.35 1.72
C VAL A 178 15.22 4.90 2.77
N SER A 179 14.91 3.84 3.50
CA SER A 179 15.84 3.23 4.47
C SER A 179 17.05 2.59 3.79
N THR A 180 16.89 2.07 2.57
CA THR A 180 17.98 1.46 1.80
C THR A 180 19.02 2.50 1.44
N PHE A 181 18.59 3.72 1.09
CA PHE A 181 19.52 4.82 0.85
C PHE A 181 20.33 5.19 2.10
N SER A 182 19.67 5.28 3.26
CA SER A 182 20.36 5.49 4.55
C SER A 182 21.32 4.34 4.91
N PHE A 183 20.96 3.11 4.56
CA PHE A 183 21.81 1.94 4.74
C PHE A 183 23.04 1.99 3.82
N PHE A 184 22.87 2.42 2.57
CA PHE A 184 23.98 2.52 1.61
C PHE A 184 25.07 3.49 2.10
N LYS A 185 24.68 4.63 2.70
CA LYS A 185 25.62 5.60 3.30
C LYS A 185 26.35 5.06 4.53
N ASN A 186 25.62 4.36 5.41
CA ASN A 186 26.19 3.82 6.65
C ASN A 186 25.50 2.49 7.01
N PRO A 187 26.04 1.35 6.52
CA PRO A 187 25.44 0.05 6.70
C PRO A 187 25.68 -0.48 8.12
N THR A 188 24.59 -0.78 8.84
CA THR A 188 24.61 -1.36 10.19
C THR A 188 23.69 -2.57 10.28
N LEU A 189 23.92 -3.46 11.27
CA LEU A 189 23.09 -4.64 11.49
C LEU A 189 21.62 -4.28 11.82
N LEU A 190 21.42 -3.21 12.60
CA LEU A 190 20.09 -2.69 12.90
C LEU A 190 19.36 -2.27 11.63
N LYS A 191 20.02 -1.49 10.75
CA LYS A 191 19.42 -1.07 9.48
C LYS A 191 19.13 -2.27 8.56
N ALA A 192 20.01 -3.27 8.50
CA ALA A 192 19.76 -4.49 7.73
C ALA A 192 18.50 -5.23 8.23
N SER A 193 18.36 -5.35 9.55
CA SER A 193 17.19 -5.97 10.19
C SER A 193 15.91 -5.17 9.90
N MET A 194 15.98 -3.83 9.99
CA MET A 194 14.87 -2.93 9.64
C MET A 194 14.47 -3.05 8.17
N LEU A 195 15.44 -3.16 7.25
CA LEU A 195 15.18 -3.35 5.82
C LEU A 195 14.47 -4.68 5.56
N GLY A 196 14.94 -5.76 6.19
CA GLY A 196 14.24 -7.04 6.17
C GLY A 196 12.80 -6.90 6.68
N ALA A 197 12.61 -6.30 7.84
CA ALA A 197 11.29 -6.10 8.44
C ALA A 197 10.34 -5.31 7.52
N LEU A 198 10.78 -4.19 6.95
CA LEU A 198 9.98 -3.37 6.03
C LEU A 198 9.63 -4.14 4.75
N ALA A 199 10.56 -4.91 4.20
CA ALA A 199 10.29 -5.74 3.03
C ALA A 199 9.31 -6.88 3.33
N GLY A 200 9.44 -7.52 4.51
CA GLY A 200 8.49 -8.51 5.01
C GLY A 200 7.08 -7.94 5.18
N LEU A 201 6.95 -6.75 5.79
CA LEU A 201 5.66 -6.06 5.97
C LEU A 201 5.06 -5.61 4.62
N SER A 202 5.89 -5.21 3.65
CA SER A 202 5.42 -4.92 2.29
C SER A 202 4.83 -6.17 1.63
N ALA A 203 5.56 -7.29 1.65
CA ALA A 203 5.09 -8.59 1.18
C ALA A 203 3.84 -9.05 1.94
N SER A 204 3.74 -8.74 3.24
CA SER A 204 2.58 -9.07 4.09
C SER A 204 1.39 -8.14 3.88
N SER A 205 1.56 -7.06 3.13
CA SER A 205 0.47 -6.19 2.67
C SER A 205 -0.09 -6.69 1.34
N LYS A 206 0.81 -7.05 0.40
CA LYS A 206 0.48 -7.62 -0.91
C LYS A 206 1.68 -8.41 -1.41
N TYR A 207 1.49 -9.63 -1.93
CA TYR A 207 2.59 -10.53 -2.29
C TYR A 207 3.63 -9.89 -3.22
N ASN A 208 3.18 -9.08 -4.20
CA ASN A 208 4.07 -8.36 -5.13
C ASN A 208 5.00 -7.36 -4.42
N GLY A 209 4.67 -6.95 -3.20
CA GLY A 209 5.53 -6.12 -2.36
C GLY A 209 6.87 -6.78 -2.02
N ALA A 210 6.96 -8.11 -2.10
CA ALA A 210 8.21 -8.85 -1.90
C ALA A 210 9.34 -8.43 -2.87
N LEU A 211 8.99 -7.91 -4.05
CA LEU A 211 9.96 -7.41 -5.03
C LEU A 211 10.86 -6.29 -4.48
N ILE A 212 10.41 -5.57 -3.44
CA ILE A 212 11.23 -4.53 -2.81
C ILE A 212 12.53 -5.09 -2.21
N LEU A 213 12.60 -6.38 -1.90
CA LEU A 213 13.82 -7.06 -1.40
C LEU A 213 15.03 -6.92 -2.32
N VAL A 214 14.81 -6.70 -3.62
CA VAL A 214 15.89 -6.50 -4.58
C VAL A 214 16.77 -5.30 -4.17
N LEU A 215 16.17 -4.20 -3.71
CA LEU A 215 16.92 -3.00 -3.33
C LEU A 215 17.91 -3.22 -2.17
N PRO A 216 17.51 -3.71 -0.98
CA PRO A 216 18.44 -3.94 0.11
C PRO A 216 19.46 -5.05 -0.20
N ILE A 217 19.10 -6.07 -1.00
CA ILE A 217 20.05 -7.10 -1.45
C ILE A 217 21.14 -6.47 -2.32
N LEU A 218 20.77 -5.65 -3.30
CA LEU A 218 21.71 -4.91 -4.15
C LEU A 218 22.56 -3.94 -3.31
N ALA A 219 21.97 -3.26 -2.33
CA ALA A 219 22.71 -2.35 -1.45
C ALA A 219 23.80 -3.07 -0.65
N VAL A 220 23.54 -4.29 -0.16
CA VAL A 220 24.57 -5.12 0.49
C VAL A 220 25.62 -5.59 -0.50
N LEU A 221 25.21 -6.04 -1.69
CA LEU A 221 26.11 -6.48 -2.76
C LEU A 221 27.12 -5.37 -3.11
N LEU A 222 26.62 -4.15 -3.30
CA LEU A 222 27.39 -2.96 -3.63
C LEU A 222 28.13 -2.33 -2.44
N SER A 223 27.81 -2.72 -1.20
CA SER A 223 28.51 -2.23 -0.01
C SER A 223 29.96 -2.73 0.03
N ARG A 224 30.85 -1.96 0.66
CA ARG A 224 32.26 -2.35 0.91
C ARG A 224 32.46 -3.12 2.23
N ARG A 225 31.37 -3.56 2.87
CA ARG A 225 31.41 -4.29 4.14
C ARG A 225 31.98 -5.70 3.94
N ARG A 226 32.71 -6.21 4.95
CA ARG A 226 33.27 -7.58 4.93
C ARG A 226 32.24 -8.64 5.37
N ASP A 227 31.28 -8.25 6.20
CA ASP A 227 30.23 -9.09 6.78
C ASP A 227 28.93 -9.11 5.94
N LYS A 228 29.06 -9.21 4.61
CA LYS A 228 27.91 -9.23 3.67
C LYS A 228 26.96 -10.39 3.93
N LEU A 229 27.49 -11.56 4.27
CA LEU A 229 26.68 -12.75 4.56
C LEU A 229 25.75 -12.53 5.76
N LEU A 230 26.26 -11.92 6.84
CA LEU A 230 25.45 -11.59 8.00
C LEU A 230 24.37 -10.55 7.65
N LEU A 231 24.72 -9.54 6.85
CA LEU A 231 23.76 -8.54 6.39
C LEU A 231 22.63 -9.14 5.55
N TRP A 232 22.95 -10.01 4.58
CA TRP A 232 21.96 -10.73 3.78
C TRP A 232 21.11 -11.65 4.65
N PHE A 233 21.73 -12.40 5.57
CA PHE A 233 21.00 -13.24 6.51
C PHE A 233 19.98 -12.42 7.31
N LEU A 234 20.38 -11.28 7.88
CA LEU A 234 19.47 -10.42 8.63
C LEU A 234 18.33 -9.89 7.77
N ILE A 235 18.60 -9.43 6.55
CA ILE A 235 17.55 -8.95 5.63
C ILE A 235 16.54 -10.07 5.31
N LEU A 236 17.03 -11.26 4.94
CA LEU A 236 16.17 -12.39 4.58
C LEU A 236 15.40 -12.93 5.78
N PHE A 237 16.07 -13.12 6.91
CA PHE A 237 15.47 -13.60 8.15
C PHE A 237 14.37 -12.65 8.64
N PHE A 238 14.66 -11.35 8.76
CA PHE A 238 13.67 -10.38 9.22
C PHE A 238 12.55 -10.17 8.19
N SER A 239 12.81 -10.36 6.90
CA SER A 239 11.74 -10.37 5.90
C SER A 239 10.78 -11.53 6.07
N ALA A 240 11.28 -12.76 6.21
CA ALA A 240 10.45 -13.92 6.48
C ALA A 240 9.67 -13.77 7.81
N LEU A 241 10.37 -13.34 8.87
CA LEU A 241 9.78 -13.12 10.19
C LEU A 241 8.63 -12.10 10.13
N PHE A 242 8.85 -10.92 9.57
CA PHE A 242 7.82 -9.88 9.53
C PHE A 242 6.72 -10.14 8.50
N PHE A 243 7.00 -10.94 7.46
CA PHE A 243 5.97 -11.47 6.60
C PHE A 243 5.00 -12.36 7.40
N ILE A 244 5.53 -13.31 8.17
CA ILE A 244 4.77 -14.22 9.03
C ILE A 244 4.03 -13.42 10.12
N LEU A 245 4.69 -12.48 10.80
CA LEU A 245 4.05 -11.66 11.85
C LEU A 245 2.90 -10.80 11.29
N GLY A 246 3.03 -10.29 10.07
CA GLY A 246 1.94 -9.55 9.40
C GLY A 246 0.85 -10.45 8.82
N SER A 247 1.09 -11.76 8.72
CA SER A 247 0.16 -12.74 8.13
C SER A 247 0.20 -14.10 8.84
N PRO A 248 -0.01 -14.18 10.17
CA PRO A 248 0.30 -15.37 10.95
C PRO A 248 -0.59 -16.57 10.59
N PHE A 249 -1.84 -16.34 10.19
CA PHE A 249 -2.77 -17.41 9.84
C PHE A 249 -2.43 -18.16 8.55
N ILE A 250 -1.44 -17.71 7.76
CA ILE A 250 -0.93 -18.51 6.64
C ILE A 250 -0.29 -19.82 7.11
N LEU A 251 0.25 -19.84 8.34
CA LEU A 251 0.82 -21.04 8.96
C LEU A 251 -0.26 -21.90 9.63
N VAL A 252 -1.29 -21.25 10.18
CA VAL A 252 -2.40 -21.93 10.88
C VAL A 252 -3.34 -22.62 9.89
N GLU A 253 -3.69 -21.94 8.79
CA GLU A 253 -4.61 -22.43 7.75
C GLU A 253 -3.83 -22.81 6.49
N TYR A 254 -2.68 -23.48 6.66
CA TYR A 254 -1.70 -23.70 5.60
C TYR A 254 -2.27 -24.31 4.30
N PRO A 255 -3.12 -25.37 4.33
CA PRO A 255 -3.73 -25.90 3.10
C PRO A 255 -4.58 -24.86 2.36
N LYS A 256 -5.34 -24.05 3.10
CA LYS A 256 -6.15 -22.98 2.51
C LYS A 256 -5.27 -21.87 1.95
N PHE A 257 -4.20 -21.49 2.65
CA PHE A 257 -3.21 -20.54 2.14
C PHE A 257 -2.61 -21.01 0.82
N LEU A 258 -2.16 -22.27 0.72
CA LEU A 258 -1.61 -22.82 -0.52
C LEU A 258 -2.64 -22.82 -1.66
N ASN A 259 -3.89 -23.20 -1.38
CA ASN A 259 -4.96 -23.17 -2.39
C ASN A 259 -5.25 -21.75 -2.90
N ASP A 260 -5.35 -20.78 -1.99
CA ASP A 260 -5.61 -19.38 -2.34
C ASP A 260 -4.41 -18.75 -3.09
N LEU A 261 -3.18 -19.05 -2.69
CA LEU A 261 -1.96 -18.60 -3.38
C LEU A 261 -1.81 -19.24 -4.76
N GLY A 262 -2.05 -20.56 -4.85
CA GLY A 262 -2.06 -21.30 -6.11
C GLY A 262 -3.12 -20.77 -7.08
N TYR A 263 -4.29 -20.39 -6.57
CA TYR A 263 -5.32 -19.71 -7.36
C TYR A 263 -4.79 -18.39 -7.94
N GLU A 264 -4.10 -17.54 -7.16
CA GLU A 264 -3.56 -16.28 -7.69
C GLU A 264 -2.52 -16.53 -8.80
N PHE A 265 -1.64 -17.53 -8.63
CA PHE A 265 -0.69 -17.90 -9.69
C PHE A 265 -1.38 -18.40 -10.95
N TRP A 266 -2.39 -19.25 -10.82
CA TRP A 266 -3.19 -19.71 -11.95
C TRP A 266 -3.97 -18.56 -12.61
N HIS A 267 -4.55 -17.67 -11.80
CA HIS A 267 -5.36 -16.56 -12.27
C HIS A 267 -4.55 -15.54 -13.08
N TYR A 268 -3.41 -15.08 -12.54
CA TYR A 268 -2.52 -14.16 -13.26
C TYR A 268 -1.72 -14.85 -14.38
N GLY A 269 -1.46 -16.16 -14.28
CA GLY A 269 -0.64 -16.90 -15.24
C GLY A 269 -1.41 -17.53 -16.41
N LYS A 270 -2.70 -17.83 -16.26
CA LYS A 270 -3.51 -18.59 -17.23
C LYS A 270 -4.90 -18.03 -17.50
N ALA A 271 -5.66 -17.66 -16.47
CA ALA A 271 -7.03 -17.17 -16.65
C ALA A 271 -7.09 -15.80 -17.33
N GLY A 272 -5.99 -15.04 -17.24
CA GLY A 272 -5.86 -13.72 -17.84
C GLY A 272 -6.45 -12.64 -16.96
N HIS A 273 -5.79 -11.48 -16.96
CA HIS A 273 -6.26 -10.25 -16.34
C HIS A 273 -5.84 -9.09 -17.23
N ILE A 274 -6.56 -7.96 -17.15
CA ILE A 274 -6.22 -6.75 -17.93
C ILE A 274 -4.76 -6.39 -17.66
N GLY A 275 -3.95 -6.35 -18.73
CA GLY A 275 -2.51 -6.09 -18.65
C GLY A 275 -1.62 -7.32 -18.46
N HIS A 276 -2.16 -8.54 -18.55
CA HIS A 276 -1.40 -9.80 -18.73
C HIS A 276 -1.68 -10.44 -20.11
N GLU A 277 -2.31 -9.69 -21.01
CA GLU A 277 -2.70 -10.12 -22.36
C GLU A 277 -1.52 -10.09 -23.34
N ALA A 278 -0.45 -9.35 -23.03
CA ALA A 278 0.73 -9.26 -23.88
C ALA A 278 1.77 -10.33 -23.51
N SER A 279 2.48 -10.84 -24.51
CA SER A 279 3.60 -11.76 -24.30
C SER A 279 4.66 -11.09 -23.40
N PRO A 280 5.27 -11.84 -22.45
CA PRO A 280 6.41 -11.34 -21.68
C PRO A 280 7.51 -10.78 -22.58
N GLY A 281 8.13 -9.67 -22.16
CA GLY A 281 9.18 -8.98 -22.93
C GLY A 281 8.80 -7.56 -23.32
N LEU A 282 9.25 -7.11 -24.50
CA LEU A 282 9.07 -5.73 -24.94
C LEU A 282 7.60 -5.33 -25.13
N SER A 283 6.75 -6.24 -25.61
CA SER A 283 5.31 -5.99 -25.75
C SER A 283 4.64 -5.64 -24.43
N GLN A 284 4.95 -6.39 -23.37
CA GLN A 284 4.46 -6.11 -22.03
C GLN A 284 5.04 -4.80 -21.46
N ALA A 285 6.33 -4.52 -21.73
CA ALA A 285 6.93 -3.24 -21.34
C ALA A 285 6.25 -2.05 -22.01
N PHE A 286 5.98 -2.12 -23.32
CA PHE A 286 5.27 -1.09 -24.05
C PHE A 286 3.83 -0.93 -23.58
N PHE A 287 3.14 -2.03 -23.22
CA PHE A 287 1.83 -1.95 -22.59
C PHE A 287 1.89 -1.09 -21.32
N TYR A 288 2.81 -1.37 -20.39
CA TYR A 288 2.93 -0.59 -19.15
C TYR A 288 3.39 0.86 -19.39
N LEU A 289 4.27 1.12 -20.36
CA LEU A 289 4.66 2.48 -20.74
C LEU A 289 3.46 3.27 -21.30
N SER A 290 2.63 2.62 -22.14
CA SER A 290 1.42 3.24 -22.68
C SER A 290 0.38 3.50 -21.58
N TRP A 291 0.25 2.58 -20.62
CA TRP A 291 -0.60 2.76 -19.44
C TRP A 291 -0.12 3.93 -18.59
N LEU A 292 1.18 4.04 -18.32
CA LEU A 292 1.77 5.18 -17.60
C LEU A 292 1.49 6.50 -18.31
N LYS A 293 1.64 6.55 -19.63
CA LYS A 293 1.30 7.72 -20.44
C LYS A 293 -0.19 8.07 -20.33
N LYS A 294 -1.08 7.08 -20.33
CA LYS A 294 -2.54 7.27 -20.29
C LYS A 294 -3.03 7.70 -18.91
N GLU A 295 -2.61 7.00 -17.86
CA GLU A 295 -3.11 7.21 -16.49
C GLU A 295 -2.33 8.29 -15.74
N GLY A 296 -1.00 8.37 -15.96
CA GLY A 296 -0.16 9.41 -15.39
C GLY A 296 -0.22 10.73 -16.15
N GLY A 297 -0.63 10.69 -17.42
CA GLY A 297 -0.65 11.85 -18.32
C GLY A 297 0.69 12.06 -19.03
N ILE A 298 0.63 12.53 -20.27
CA ILE A 298 1.80 12.68 -21.15
C ILE A 298 2.87 13.64 -20.58
N ILE A 299 2.44 14.70 -19.88
CA ILE A 299 3.36 15.69 -19.29
C ILE A 299 4.20 15.02 -18.19
N VAL A 300 3.57 14.25 -17.31
CA VAL A 300 4.26 13.53 -16.23
C VAL A 300 5.25 12.52 -16.79
N PHE A 301 4.84 11.82 -17.85
CA PHE A 301 5.70 10.87 -18.55
C PHE A 301 6.94 11.55 -19.18
N ILE A 302 6.76 12.68 -19.86
CA ILE A 302 7.87 13.45 -20.46
C ILE A 302 8.82 13.96 -19.36
N LEU A 303 8.28 14.51 -18.27
CA LEU A 303 9.10 15.02 -17.16
C LEU A 303 9.88 13.89 -16.46
N ALA A 304 9.27 12.72 -16.30
CA ALA A 304 9.95 11.56 -15.74
C ALA A 304 11.10 11.07 -16.63
N LEU A 305 10.88 10.97 -17.95
CA LEU A 305 11.92 10.61 -18.91
C LEU A 305 13.04 11.64 -18.96
N TRP A 306 12.69 12.92 -19.00
CA TRP A 306 13.68 14.01 -18.94
C TRP A 306 14.54 13.89 -17.68
N GLY A 307 13.90 13.66 -16.53
CA GLY A 307 14.59 13.45 -15.25
C GLY A 307 15.67 12.36 -15.36
N ILE A 308 15.32 11.20 -15.91
CA ILE A 308 16.24 10.06 -16.10
C ILE A 308 17.39 10.41 -17.07
N LEU A 309 17.09 11.11 -18.17
CA LEU A 309 18.10 11.45 -19.18
C LEU A 309 19.04 12.59 -18.76
N SER A 310 18.60 13.42 -17.81
CA SER A 310 19.34 14.59 -17.32
C SER A 310 20.19 14.32 -16.07
N SER A 311 20.05 13.13 -15.46
CA SER A 311 20.78 12.67 -14.28
C SER A 311 21.91 11.71 -14.64
#